data_AF-A0A800UG54-F1
#
_entry.id   AF-A0A800UG54-F1
#
_cell.length_a   1.000
_cell.length_b   1.000
_cell.length_c   1.000
_cell.angle_alpha   90.00
_cell.angle_beta   90.00
_cell.angle_gamma   90.00
#
_symmetry.space_group_name_H-M   'P 1'
#
loop_
_entity.id
_entity.type
_entity.pdbx_description
1 polymer ?
#
loop_
_entity_poly.entity_id
_entity_poly.type
_entity_poly.pdbx_seq_one_letter_code
_entity_poly.pdbx_strand_id
1 'polypeptide(L)' 'MTFEAKTLKIGSSIGVLIPKEVVEGDKIVVGERIELAIVSRRRKNAIERTFAIAKGAKGFFRLDHLDREL' A
#
# COMPACT_ATOMS: atom_id res chain seq x y z
N MET A 1 3.92 3.67 -5.50
CA MET A 1 4.60 2.41 -5.08
C MET A 1 4.76 2.44 -3.56
N THR A 2 4.64 1.30 -2.86
CA THR A 2 4.89 1.23 -1.41
C THR A 2 6.08 0.33 -1.17
N PHE A 3 7.10 0.81 -0.46
CA PHE A 3 8.30 0.05 -0.11
C PHE A 3 8.60 0.20 1.38
N GLU A 4 9.35 -0.74 1.92
CA GLU A 4 9.88 -0.63 3.28
C GLU A 4 11.25 0.04 3.24
N ALA A 5 11.45 1.00 4.14
CA ALA A 5 12.66 1.80 4.20
C ALA A 5 13.17 1.87 5.63
N LYS A 6 14.49 1.91 5.78
CA LYS A 6 15.13 2.08 7.09
C LYS A 6 15.32 3.56 7.37
N THR A 7 14.96 3.97 8.58
CA THR A 7 15.26 5.32 9.08
C THR A 7 16.61 5.33 9.79
N LEU A 8 17.39 6.39 9.61
CA LEU A 8 18.63 6.63 10.34
C LEU A 8 18.66 8.05 10.93
N LYS A 9 19.48 8.25 11.97
CA LYS A 9 19.76 9.58 12.51
C LYS A 9 20.85 10.26 11.67
N ILE A 10 20.61 11.49 11.23
CA ILE A 10 21.57 12.32 10.50
C ILE A 10 21.65 13.67 11.22
N GLY A 11 22.70 13.86 12.03
CA GLY A 11 22.82 15.05 12.88
C GLY A 11 21.63 15.20 13.84
N SER A 12 20.90 16.31 13.71
CA SER A 12 19.65 16.60 14.45
C SER A 12 18.37 16.15 13.71
N SER A 13 18.50 15.46 12.57
CA SER A 13 17.39 15.05 11.71
C SER A 13 17.29 13.52 11.57
N ILE A 14 16.18 13.06 10.96
CA ILE A 14 15.98 11.66 10.56
C ILE A 14 16.03 11.59 9.04
N GLY A 15 16.91 10.73 8.52
CA GLY A 15 16.96 10.36 7.11
C GLY A 15 16.24 9.04 6.86
N VAL A 16 15.75 8.85 5.64
CA VAL A 16 15.14 7.60 5.17
C VAL A 16 15.99 7.04 4.03
N LEU A 17 16.43 5.79 4.14
CA LEU A 17 17.14 5.10 3.06
C LEU A 17 16.15 4.51 2.07
N ILE A 18 16.12 5.07 0.87
CA ILE A 18 15.31 4.56 -0.24
C ILE A 18 16.08 3.44 -0.93
N PRO A 19 15.49 2.24 -1.12
CA PRO A 19 16.12 1.15 -1.86
C PRO A 19 16.52 1.58 -3.27
N LYS A 20 17.70 1.12 -3.72
CA LYS A 20 18.25 1.50 -5.04
C LYS A 20 17.32 1.12 -6.19
N GLU A 21 16.64 -0.02 -6.09
CA GLU A 21 15.67 -0.48 -7.10
C GLU A 21 14.53 0.53 -7.32
N VAL A 22 14.05 1.19 -6.24
CA VAL A 22 13.01 2.21 -6.31
C VAL A 22 13.55 3.48 -6.97
N VAL A 23 14.77 3.88 -6.59
CA VAL A 23 15.43 5.06 -7.17
C VAL A 23 15.62 4.90 -8.68
N GLU A 24 16.06 3.71 -9.13
CA GLU A 24 16.27 3.43 -10.55
C GLU A 24 14.95 3.29 -11.31
N GLY A 25 13.95 2.63 -10.72
CA GLY A 25 12.63 2.43 -11.33
C GLY A 25 11.86 3.74 -11.54
N ASP A 26 11.85 4.60 -10.52
CA ASP A 26 11.13 5.88 -10.57
C ASP A 26 12.03 7.05 -11.03
N LYS A 27 13.29 6.77 -11.37
CA LYS A 27 14.30 7.74 -11.86
C LYS A 27 14.50 8.94 -10.93
N ILE A 28 14.49 8.69 -9.63
CA ILE A 28 14.63 9.73 -8.60
C ILE A 28 16.05 10.30 -8.63
N VAL A 29 16.18 11.63 -8.66
CA VAL A 29 17.48 12.31 -8.73
C VAL A 29 17.90 12.83 -7.35
N VAL A 30 19.21 12.81 -7.07
CA VAL A 30 19.76 13.37 -5.83
C VAL A 30 19.42 14.86 -5.73
N GLY A 31 18.81 15.27 -4.61
CA GLY A 31 18.39 16.65 -4.36
C GLY A 31 16.97 16.97 -4.80
N GLU A 32 16.29 16.05 -5.47
CA GLU A 32 14.87 16.16 -5.78
C GLU A 32 14.03 16.15 -4.49
N ARG A 33 12.98 16.98 -4.46
CA ARG A 33 11.99 16.93 -3.38
C ARG A 33 11.00 15.82 -3.67
N ILE A 34 10.87 14.91 -2.73
CA ILE A 34 9.92 13.79 -2.79
C ILE A 34 8.91 13.91 -1.66
N GLU A 35 7.69 13.45 -1.92
CA GLU A 35 6.65 13.33 -0.90
C GLU A 35 6.74 11.96 -0.23
N LEU A 36 6.70 11.94 1.10
CA LEU A 36 6.79 10.71 1.89
C LEU A 36 5.53 10.53 2.75
N ALA A 37 4.84 9.41 2.57
CA ALA A 37 3.69 9.03 3.39
C ALA A 37 4.07 7.91 4.37
N ILE A 38 3.89 8.14 5.67
CA ILE A 38 4.12 7.13 6.70
C ILE A 38 2.82 6.34 6.92
N VAL A 39 2.83 5.06 6.55
CA VAL A 39 1.69 4.16 6.78
C VAL A 39 1.86 3.46 8.12
N SER A 40 0.95 3.70 9.06
CA SER A 40 0.97 2.98 10.34
C SER A 40 0.69 1.49 10.14
N ARG A 41 1.33 0.61 10.91
CA ARG A 41 1.15 -0.86 10.80
C ARG A 41 -0.32 -1.29 10.90
N ARG A 42 -1.11 -0.61 11.74
CA ARG A 42 -2.56 -0.85 11.86
C ARG A 42 -3.31 -0.52 10.56
N ARG A 43 -2.97 0.59 9.90
CA ARG A 43 -3.55 0.94 8.58
C ARG A 43 -3.08 0.02 7.47
N LYS A 44 -1.81 -0.39 7.45
CA LYS A 44 -1.31 -1.36 6.44
C LYS A 44 -2.11 -2.66 6.50
N ASN A 45 -2.30 -3.21 7.70
CA ASN A 45 -3.12 -4.42 7.89
C ASN A 45 -4.59 -4.22 7.52
N ALA A 46 -5.17 -3.05 7.80
CA ALA A 46 -6.54 -2.74 7.42
C ALA A 46 -6.70 -2.65 5.90
N ILE A 47 -5.79 -1.93 5.23
CA ILE A 47 -5.75 -1.80 3.77
C ILE A 47 -5.58 -3.18 3.13
N GLU A 48 -4.58 -3.96 3.55
CA GLU A 48 -4.35 -5.31 3.02
C GLU A 48 -5.57 -6.22 3.22
N ARG A 49 -6.26 -6.16 4.38
CA ARG A 49 -7.49 -6.94 4.61
C ARG A 49 -8.65 -6.47 3.73
N THR A 50 -8.87 -5.17 3.60
CA THR A 50 -9.94 -4.60 2.77
C THR A 50 -9.72 -4.92 1.28
N PHE A 51 -8.48 -4.85 0.80
CA PHE A 51 -8.14 -5.17 -0.60
C PHE A 51 -8.00 -6.69 -0.84
N ALA A 52 -7.64 -7.50 0.15
CA ALA A 52 -7.66 -8.97 0.05
C ALA A 52 -9.09 -9.51 -0.04
N ILE A 53 -10.06 -8.88 0.65
CA ILE A 53 -11.50 -9.17 0.45
C ILE A 53 -11.90 -8.86 -1.01
N ALA A 54 -11.33 -7.82 -1.63
CA ALA A 54 -11.60 -7.48 -3.03
C ALA A 54 -10.97 -8.46 -4.05
N LYS A 55 -9.83 -9.09 -3.74
CA LYS A 55 -9.22 -10.12 -4.62
C LYS A 55 -9.82 -11.52 -4.49
N GLY A 56 -10.71 -11.74 -3.52
CA GLY A 56 -11.36 -13.04 -3.23
C GLY A 56 -12.88 -13.01 -3.21
N ALA A 57 -13.51 -11.89 -3.59
CA ALA A 57 -14.95 -11.83 -3.77
C ALA A 57 -15.33 -12.69 -5.00
N LYS A 58 -15.58 -13.99 -4.77
CA LYS A 58 -16.45 -14.78 -5.64
C LYS A 58 -17.65 -13.90 -5.95
N GLY A 59 -17.89 -13.65 -7.25
CA GLY A 59 -19.01 -12.85 -7.70
C GLY A 59 -20.26 -13.27 -6.93
N PHE A 60 -20.89 -12.31 -6.27
CA PHE A 60 -22.18 -12.53 -5.66
C PHE A 60 -23.15 -12.72 -6.83
N PHE A 61 -23.30 -13.97 -7.28
CA PHE A 61 -24.42 -14.32 -8.15
C PHE A 61 -25.67 -14.10 -7.31
N ARG A 62 -26.42 -13.05 -7.64
CA ARG A 62 -27.81 -12.92 -7.22
C ARG A 62 -28.54 -14.18 -7.70
N LEU A 63 -28.73 -15.14 -6.81
CA LEU A 63 -29.80 -16.13 -6.93
C LEU A 63 -31.10 -15.45 -6.49
N ASP A 64 -31.49 -14.36 -7.16
CA ASP A 64 -32.83 -13.77 -7.05
C ASP A 64 -33.80 -14.53 -7.98
N HIS A 65 -33.80 -15.87 -7.94
CA HIS A 65 -34.74 -16.71 -8.67
C HIS A 65 -34.91 -18.08 -7.99
N LEU A 66 -35.38 -18.07 -6.74
CA LEU A 66 -35.99 -19.19 -6.02
C LEU A 66 -36.53 -18.57 -4.72
N ASP A 67 -37.81 -18.49 -4.37
CA ASP A 67 -39.07 -18.91 -4.95
C ASP A 67 -40.08 -17.81 -4.55
N ARG A 68 -40.86 -17.28 -5.49
CA ARG A 68 -42.15 -16.68 -5.15
C ARG A 68 -43.19 -17.71 -5.53
N GLU A 69 -43.75 -18.32 -4.50
CA GLU A 69 -45.01 -19.07 -4.42
C GLU A 69 -45.89 -18.92 -5.67
N LEU A 70 -46.18 -20.05 -6.32
CA LEU A 70 -47.47 -20.41 -6.92
C LEU A 70 -47.52 -21.92 -7.20
#